data_AF-A0A520E0C4-F1
#
_entry.id   AF-A0A520E0C4-F1
#
_cell.length_a   1.000
_cell.length_b   1.000
_cell.length_c   1.000
_cell.angle_alpha   90.00
_cell.angle_beta   90.00
_cell.angle_gamma   90.00
#
_symmetry.space_group_name_H-M   'P 1'
#
loop_
_entity.id
_entity.type
_entity.pdbx_description
1 polymer ?
#
loop_
_entity_poly.entity_id
_entity_poly.type
_entity_poly.pdbx_seq_one_letter_code
_entity_poly.pdbx_strand_id
1 'polypeptide(L)'
;KIGRLGHGPSPVRAQHGAVVFDTGAIRGHCGYFADASESLRNIARIGLGRYDEVTRPGQLPPRLTASAIHEDRSILGTRECR
;
A
#
# COMPACT_ATOMS: atom_id res chain seq x y z
N LYS A 1 -19.60 -19.33 -14.14
CA LYS A 1 -18.82 -20.41 -13.47
C LYS A 1 -19.40 -21.73 -13.97
N ILE A 2 -18.69 -22.44 -14.85
CA ILE A 2 -19.17 -23.70 -15.44
C ILE A 2 -18.37 -24.84 -14.81
N GLY A 3 -19.05 -25.74 -14.08
CA GLY A 3 -18.40 -26.85 -13.36
C GLY A 3 -17.42 -26.37 -12.28
N ARG A 4 -16.73 -27.30 -11.62
CA ARG A 4 -15.73 -27.05 -10.55
C ARG A 4 -14.46 -26.32 -11.02
N LEU A 5 -14.50 -25.68 -12.20
CA LEU A 5 -13.41 -24.90 -12.79
C LEU A 5 -13.62 -23.42 -12.44
N GLY A 6 -12.87 -22.96 -11.44
CA GLY A 6 -12.71 -21.53 -11.13
C GLY A 6 -11.24 -21.26 -10.80
N HIS A 7 -10.83 -20.00 -10.78
CA HIS A 7 -9.44 -19.55 -10.52
C HIS A 7 -8.88 -19.87 -9.12
N GLY A 8 -9.52 -20.80 -8.38
CA GLY A 8 -9.16 -21.14 -7.01
C GLY A 8 -9.42 -20.02 -6.01
N PRO A 9 -8.97 -20.20 -4.76
CA PRO A 9 -8.95 -19.15 -3.75
C PRO A 9 -8.03 -18.00 -4.15
N SER A 10 -8.38 -16.78 -3.75
CA SER A 10 -7.55 -15.60 -4.04
C SER A 10 -6.15 -15.73 -3.43
N PRO A 11 -5.07 -15.48 -4.20
CA PRO A 11 -3.69 -15.62 -3.71
C PRO A 11 -3.35 -14.60 -2.62
N VAL A 12 -4.09 -13.48 -2.53
CA VAL A 12 -3.87 -12.44 -1.51
C VAL A 12 -4.55 -12.76 -0.17
N ARG A 13 -5.15 -13.95 0.00
CA ARG A 13 -5.68 -14.38 1.30
C ARG A 13 -4.55 -14.75 2.27
N ALA A 14 -4.72 -14.39 3.53
CA ALA A 14 -3.76 -14.68 4.60
C ALA A 14 -3.40 -16.18 4.72
N GLN A 15 -4.33 -17.08 4.42
CA GLN A 15 -4.08 -18.54 4.42
C GLN A 15 -2.98 -18.99 3.43
N HIS A 16 -2.60 -18.13 2.46
CA HIS A 16 -1.52 -18.39 1.52
C HIS A 16 -0.23 -17.61 1.88
N GLY A 17 -0.12 -17.08 3.10
CA GLY A 17 1.06 -16.33 3.54
C GLY A 17 1.14 -14.90 3.00
N ALA A 18 0.06 -14.37 2.42
CA ALA A 18 0.00 -12.97 2.01
C ALA A 18 0.17 -12.04 3.22
N VAL A 19 1.05 -11.04 3.08
CA VAL A 19 1.37 -10.07 4.13
C VAL A 19 0.90 -8.69 3.67
N VAL A 20 0.34 -7.90 4.61
CA VAL A 20 -0.07 -6.52 4.36
C VAL A 20 1.10 -5.58 4.70
N PHE A 21 1.35 -4.59 3.84
CA PHE A 21 2.29 -3.51 4.08
C PHE A 21 1.53 -2.18 4.26
N ASP A 22 2.18 -1.20 4.88
CA ASP A 22 1.56 0.10 5.14
C ASP A 22 1.42 0.93 3.85
N THR A 23 0.25 1.53 3.64
CA THR A 23 -0.02 2.45 2.54
C THR A 23 -0.08 3.90 3.02
N GLY A 24 0.15 4.17 4.31
CA GLY A 24 0.01 5.49 4.91
C GLY A 24 -1.43 6.01 4.76
N ALA A 25 -1.56 7.25 4.27
CA ALA A 25 -2.86 7.88 4.07
C ALA A 25 -3.60 7.45 2.78
N ILE A 26 -2.97 6.63 1.93
CA ILE A 26 -3.52 6.25 0.63
C ILE A 26 -4.74 5.33 0.80
N ARG A 27 -5.82 5.66 0.11
CA ARG A 27 -7.06 4.86 0.05
C ARG A 27 -7.38 4.49 -1.40
N GLY A 28 -7.83 3.26 -1.61
CA GLY A 28 -8.22 2.76 -2.93
C GLY A 28 -7.04 2.51 -3.88
N HIS A 29 -7.30 1.81 -4.98
CA HIS A 29 -6.27 1.34 -5.90
C HIS A 29 -5.58 2.47 -6.69
N CYS A 30 -6.32 3.54 -7.00
CA CYS A 30 -5.83 4.65 -7.82
C CYS A 30 -4.66 5.40 -7.14
N GLY A 31 -4.59 5.38 -5.81
CA GLY A 31 -3.60 6.15 -5.05
C GLY A 31 -2.27 5.43 -4.82
N TYR A 32 -2.11 4.17 -5.23
CA TYR A 32 -0.90 3.40 -4.92
C TYR A 32 0.41 4.03 -5.41
N PHE A 33 0.34 4.79 -6.50
CA PHE A 33 1.49 5.45 -7.12
C PHE A 33 1.48 6.96 -6.89
N ALA A 34 0.71 7.46 -5.92
CA ALA A 34 0.77 8.86 -5.54
C ALA A 34 2.21 9.24 -5.15
N ASP A 35 2.68 10.37 -5.70
CA ASP A 35 4.04 10.83 -5.50
C ASP A 35 4.40 10.94 -4.01
N ALA A 36 5.65 10.56 -3.71
CA ALA A 36 6.21 10.55 -2.36
C ALA A 36 5.43 9.75 -1.29
N SER A 37 4.40 8.98 -1.66
CA SER A 37 3.60 8.19 -0.70
C SER A 37 4.33 6.99 -0.13
N GLU A 38 3.95 6.56 1.08
CA GLU A 38 4.46 5.32 1.68
C GLU A 38 4.06 4.08 0.87
N SER A 39 2.89 4.10 0.21
CA SER A 39 2.49 3.04 -0.74
C SER A 39 3.51 2.88 -1.86
N LEU A 40 3.87 3.97 -2.55
CA LEU A 40 4.82 3.94 -3.66
C LEU A 40 6.21 3.49 -3.20
N ARG A 41 6.66 3.98 -2.04
CA ARG A 41 7.95 3.58 -1.44
C ARG A 41 8.00 2.10 -1.11
N ASN A 42 6.95 1.55 -0.50
CA ASN A 42 6.88 0.12 -0.17
C ASN A 42 6.81 -0.75 -1.41
N ILE A 43 6.06 -0.36 -2.44
CA ILE A 43 6.05 -1.06 -3.74
C ILE A 43 7.45 -1.07 -4.35
N ALA A 44 8.17 0.06 -4.32
CA ALA A 44 9.54 0.13 -4.82
C ALA A 44 10.50 -0.75 -4.00
N ARG A 45 10.41 -0.75 -2.67
CA ARG A 45 11.21 -1.64 -1.80
C ARG A 45 11.00 -3.12 -2.13
N ILE A 46 9.74 -3.53 -2.31
CA ILE A 46 9.38 -4.90 -2.71
C ILE A 46 9.97 -5.24 -4.08
N GLY A 47 9.82 -4.35 -5.07
CA GLY A 47 10.37 -4.54 -6.41
C GLY A 47 11.90 -4.63 -6.45
N LEU A 48 12.56 -3.96 -5.50
CA LEU A 48 14.02 -3.99 -5.34
C LEU A 48 14.53 -5.09 -4.41
N GLY A 49 13.65 -5.93 -3.84
CA GLY A 49 14.03 -7.01 -2.92
C GLY A 49 14.41 -6.57 -1.50
N ARG A 50 14.11 -5.32 -1.11
CA ARG A 50 14.42 -4.71 0.18
C ARG A 50 13.29 -4.94 1.19
N TYR A 51 12.96 -6.21 1.44
CA TYR A 51 11.77 -6.59 2.22
C TYR A 51 11.83 -6.17 3.69
N ASP A 52 13.04 -6.08 4.23
CA ASP A 52 13.37 -5.61 5.57
C ASP A 52 13.11 -4.11 5.77
N GLU A 53 13.06 -3.34 4.69
CA GLU A 53 12.71 -1.91 4.72
C GLU A 53 11.19 -1.66 4.62
N VAL A 54 10.38 -2.69 4.34
CA VAL A 54 8.93 -2.54 4.13
C VAL A 54 8.23 -2.27 5.46
N THR A 55 7.48 -1.17 5.51
CA THR A 55 6.76 -0.78 6.73
C THR A 55 5.48 -1.61 6.89
N ARG A 56 5.18 -2.02 8.12
CA ARG A 56 3.97 -2.79 8.46
C ARG A 56 2.86 -1.87 8.95
N PRO A 57 1.59 -2.16 8.66
CA PRO A 57 0.46 -1.42 9.22
C PRO A 57 0.52 -1.39 10.75
N GLY A 58 0.29 -0.22 11.34
CA GLY A 58 0.32 -0.05 12.80
C GLY A 58 1.72 -0.01 13.42
N GLN A 59 2.78 -0.19 12.64
CA GLN A 59 4.13 0.16 13.07
C GLN A 59 4.24 1.68 12.98
N LEU A 60 4.08 2.37 14.11
CA LEU A 60 4.28 3.82 14.17
C LEU A 60 5.69 4.11 13.63
N PRO A 61 5.86 4.95 12.59
CA PRO A 61 7.20 5.31 12.16
C PRO A 61 7.95 5.88 13.37
N PRO A 62 9.26 5.59 13.55
CA PRO A 62 10.06 6.34 14.51
C PRO A 62 9.86 7.81 14.17
N ARG A 63 9.35 8.61 15.13
CA ARG A 63 8.87 9.99 14.91
C ARG A 63 9.81 10.71 13.94
N LEU A 64 9.41 10.81 12.68
CA LEU A 64 9.94 11.84 11.80
C LEU A 64 9.40 13.13 12.44
N THR A 65 10.32 13.93 12.99
CA THR A 65 10.03 15.23 13.58
C THR A 65 9.02 15.98 12.72
N ALA A 66 8.07 16.67 13.36
CA ALA A 66 6.83 17.25 12.84
C ALA A 66 6.92 18.26 11.67
N SER A 67 7.95 18.19 10.83
CA SER A 67 8.20 19.06 9.69
C SER A 67 7.69 18.51 8.36
N ALA A 68 7.15 17.28 8.30
CA ALA A 68 6.62 16.67 7.07
C ALA A 68 5.08 16.69 6.97
N ILE A 69 4.39 17.31 7.93
CA ILE A 69 2.98 17.68 7.78
C ILE A 69 2.88 18.94 6.91
N HIS A 70 3.30 18.83 5.65
CA HIS A 70 2.73 19.74 4.66
C HIS A 70 1.34 19.17 4.34
N GLU A 71 0.31 19.87 4.81
CA GLU A 71 -1.09 19.68 4.40
C GLU A 71 -1.23 20.03 2.91
N ASP A 72 -0.61 19.25 2.02
CA ASP A 72 -0.98 19.32 0.63
C ASP A 72 -2.29 18.54 0.49
N ARG A 73 -3.39 19.29 0.55
CA ARG A 73 -4.76 18.78 0.43
C ARG A 73 -5.03 18.09 -0.93
N SER A 74 -4.00 17.87 -1.76
CA SER A 74 -4.02 17.05 -2.97
C SER A 74 -3.98 15.54 -2.71
N ILE A 75 -3.49 15.07 -1.54
CA ILE A 75 -3.43 13.62 -1.23
C ILE A 75 -4.81 13.01 -0.91
N LEU A 76 -5.80 13.87 -0.61
CA LEU A 76 -7.22 13.51 -0.58
C LEU A 76 -7.82 13.55 -1.99
N GLY A 77 -7.09 13.07 -2.98
CA GLY A 77 -7.60 12.79 -4.32
C GLY A 77 -8.66 11.69 -4.28
N THR A 78 -9.84 11.99 -3.72
CA THR A 78 -11.12 11.40 -4.11
C THR A 78 -11.53 11.93 -5.49
N ARG A 79 -10.55 12.17 -6.37
CA ARG A 79 -10.82 12.24 -7.80
C ARG A 79 -11.04 10.78 -8.16
N GLU A 80 -12.29 10.44 -8.43
CA GLU A 80 -12.64 9.20 -9.11
C GLU A 80 -11.58 8.96 -10.20
N CYS A 81 -11.03 7.74 -10.26
CA CYS A 81 -10.05 7.32 -11.27
C CYS A 81 -10.53 7.88 -12.64
N ARG A 82 -9.88 8.93 -13.14
CA ARG A 82 -10.17 9.52 -14.45
C ARG A 82 -9.06 9.15 -15.41
#